data_AF-A0A9D2DFI4-F1
#
_entry.id   AF-A0A9D2DFI4-F1
#
_cell.length_a   1.000
_cell.length_b   1.000
_cell.length_c   1.000
_cell.angle_alpha   90.00
_cell.angle_beta   90.00
_cell.angle_gamma   90.00
#
_symmetry.space_group_name_H-M   'P 1'
#
loop_
_entity.id
_entity.type
_entity.pdbx_description
1 polymer ?
#
loop_
_entity_poly.entity_id
_entity_poly.type
_entity_poly.pdbx_seq_one_letter_code
_entity_poly.pdbx_strand_id
1 'polypeptide(L)'
;TEYNDYILAVKAVASVDEAIEHINKYNTKHSEAIVTKDYANAQKFLNSIDAAAVYVNASTRFTDGELFGLGAEIGIATQKSLVRGPMGADALTCTKYLIYGNGQIR
;
A
#
# COMPACT_ATOMS: atom_id res chain seq x y z
N THR A 1 -3.04 -17.68 -3.82
CA THR A 1 -3.98 -18.12 -2.78
C THR A 1 -3.55 -17.53 -1.47
N GLU A 2 -4.48 -16.96 -0.72
CA GLU A 2 -4.26 -16.57 0.67
C GLU A 2 -4.76 -17.70 1.56
N TYR A 3 -3.92 -18.19 2.47
CA TYR A 3 -4.22 -19.39 3.27
C TYR A 3 -4.86 -19.08 4.62
N ASN A 4 -4.57 -17.91 5.21
CA ASN A 4 -5.02 -17.50 6.54
C ASN A 4 -4.86 -18.58 7.63
N ASP A 5 -3.73 -19.28 7.58
CA ASP A 5 -3.36 -20.40 8.46
C ASP A 5 -1.83 -20.52 8.48
N TYR A 6 -1.28 -21.47 9.24
CA TYR A 6 0.16 -21.78 9.30
C TYR A 6 0.67 -22.51 8.05
N ILE A 7 0.34 -21.98 6.86
CA ILE A 7 0.73 -22.50 5.55
C ILE A 7 1.52 -21.41 4.81
N LEU A 8 2.71 -21.76 4.32
CA LEU A 8 3.60 -20.86 3.58
C LEU A 8 4.01 -21.48 2.24
N ALA A 9 3.86 -20.72 1.16
CA ALA A 9 4.42 -21.05 -0.14
C ALA A 9 5.77 -20.32 -0.33
N VAL A 10 6.78 -21.03 -0.83
CA VAL A 10 8.12 -20.48 -1.06
C VAL A 10 8.50 -20.66 -2.52
N LYS A 11 8.93 -19.58 -3.17
CA LYS A 11 9.47 -19.59 -4.54
C LYS A 11 10.86 -18.97 -4.52
N ALA A 12 11.84 -19.68 -5.09
CA ALA A 12 13.15 -19.10 -5.38
C ALA A 12 13.09 -18.25 -6.68
N VAL A 13 13.80 -17.13 -6.69
CA VAL A 13 13.92 -16.20 -7.81
C VAL A 13 15.38 -15.80 -7.99
N ALA A 14 15.80 -15.48 -9.22
CA ALA A 14 17.19 -15.20 -9.55
C ALA A 14 17.62 -13.75 -9.25
N SER A 15 16.67 -12.81 -9.16
CA SER A 15 16.96 -11.38 -8.99
C SER A 15 15.80 -10.60 -8.36
N VAL A 16 16.06 -9.35 -7.99
CA VAL A 16 15.02 -8.42 -7.51
C VAL A 16 13.97 -8.13 -8.60
N ASP A 17 14.38 -8.12 -9.87
CA ASP A 17 13.47 -7.92 -11.00
C ASP A 17 12.45 -9.07 -11.11
N GLU A 18 12.93 -10.32 -11.06
CA GLU A 18 12.03 -11.47 -11.08
C GLU A 18 11.12 -11.48 -9.84
N ALA A 19 11.63 -11.06 -8.67
CA ALA A 19 10.81 -10.92 -7.47
C ALA A 19 9.67 -9.91 -7.66
N ILE A 20 9.98 -8.72 -8.21
CA ILE A 20 9.00 -7.66 -8.48
C ILE A 20 7.96 -8.13 -9.50
N GLU A 21 8.38 -8.77 -10.59
CA GLU A 21 7.46 -9.32 -11.60
C GLU A 21 6.54 -10.38 -11.00
N HIS A 22 7.09 -11.29 -10.19
CA HIS A 22 6.31 -12.32 -9.52
C HIS A 22 5.26 -11.71 -8.58
N ILE A 23 5.67 -10.76 -7.74
CA ILE A 23 4.78 -10.10 -6.78
C ILE A 23 3.68 -9.33 -7.51
N ASN A 24 4.01 -8.47 -8.47
CA ASN A 24 3.01 -7.69 -9.21
C ASN A 24 2.03 -8.56 -10.02
N LYS A 25 2.44 -9.78 -10.42
CA LYS A 25 1.56 -10.73 -11.10
C LYS A 25 0.54 -11.38 -10.16
N TYR A 26 0.92 -11.67 -8.91
CA TYR A 26 0.12 -12.52 -8.01
C TYR A 26 -0.38 -11.83 -6.75
N ASN A 27 0.10 -10.63 -6.44
CA ASN A 27 -0.36 -9.90 -5.27
C ASN A 27 -1.82 -9.47 -5.39
N THR A 28 -2.44 -9.29 -4.25
CA THR A 28 -3.77 -8.66 -4.10
C THR A 28 -3.64 -7.16 -3.81
N LYS A 29 -2.42 -6.62 -3.98
CA LYS A 29 -2.07 -5.21 -3.78
C LYS A 29 -2.25 -4.71 -2.34
N HIS A 30 -2.15 -5.60 -1.36
CA HIS A 30 -2.31 -5.27 0.06
C HIS A 30 -0.99 -4.78 0.66
N SER A 31 -0.08 -5.70 1.00
CA SER A 31 1.18 -5.39 1.68
C SER A 31 2.32 -6.25 1.17
N GLU A 32 3.42 -5.62 0.78
CA GLU A 32 4.59 -6.32 0.25
C GLU A 32 5.85 -5.81 0.95
N ALA A 33 6.85 -6.69 1.12
CA ALA A 33 8.07 -6.33 1.83
C ALA A 33 9.32 -6.90 1.15
N ILE A 34 10.41 -6.15 1.21
CA ILE A 34 11.75 -6.61 0.87
C ILE A 34 12.64 -6.59 2.11
N VAL A 35 13.46 -7.62 2.29
CA VAL A 35 14.55 -7.63 3.27
C VAL A 35 15.87 -7.54 2.52
N THR A 36 16.57 -6.42 2.66
CA THR A 36 17.81 -6.15 1.92
C THR A 36 18.68 -5.12 2.63
N LYS A 37 20.01 -5.21 2.43
CA LYS A 37 20.98 -4.17 2.80
C LYS A 37 21.37 -3.27 1.62
N ASP A 38 20.99 -3.67 0.40
CA ASP A 38 21.28 -2.92 -0.81
C ASP A 38 20.25 -1.81 -1.00
N TYR A 39 20.74 -0.56 -0.96
CA TYR A 39 19.93 0.64 -1.11
C TYR A 39 19.25 0.74 -2.48
N ALA A 40 19.96 0.39 -3.55
CA ALA A 40 19.41 0.46 -4.90
C ALA A 40 18.26 -0.55 -5.08
N ASN A 41 18.42 -1.76 -4.56
CA ASN A 41 17.37 -2.78 -4.58
C ASN A 41 16.17 -2.37 -3.70
N ALA A 42 16.40 -1.77 -2.53
CA ALA A 42 15.33 -1.26 -1.68
C ALA A 42 14.51 -0.18 -2.40
N GLN A 43 15.17 0.80 -2.99
CA GLN A 43 14.49 1.90 -3.69
C GLN A 43 13.75 1.40 -4.94
N LYS A 44 14.36 0.47 -5.69
CA LYS A 44 13.72 -0.17 -6.84
C LYS A 44 12.45 -0.91 -6.44
N PHE A 45 12.51 -1.72 -5.39
CA PHE A 45 11.35 -2.44 -4.87
C PHE A 45 10.22 -1.48 -4.44
N LEU A 46 10.53 -0.45 -3.65
CA LEU A 46 9.57 0.56 -3.21
C LEU A 46 8.85 1.24 -4.38
N ASN A 47 9.58 1.55 -5.46
CA ASN A 47 9.03 2.28 -6.60
C ASN A 47 8.28 1.38 -7.59
N SER A 48 8.58 0.08 -7.64
CA SER A 48 8.07 -0.83 -8.67
C SER A 48 6.94 -1.74 -8.21
N ILE A 49 6.72 -1.90 -6.90
CA ILE A 49 5.62 -2.72 -6.36
C ILE A 49 4.32 -1.91 -6.29
N ASP A 50 3.24 -2.45 -6.87
CA ASP A 50 1.90 -1.82 -6.84
C ASP A 50 1.05 -2.39 -5.68
N ALA A 51 1.29 -1.94 -4.45
CA ALA A 51 0.52 -2.34 -3.27
C ALA A 51 0.08 -1.12 -2.42
N ALA A 52 -0.81 -1.34 -1.45
CA ALA A 52 -1.26 -0.30 -0.54
C ALA A 52 -0.17 0.10 0.47
N ALA A 53 0.66 -0.86 0.90
CA ALA A 53 1.86 -0.60 1.69
C ALA A 53 3.05 -1.42 1.17
N VAL A 54 4.22 -0.79 1.04
CA VAL A 54 5.47 -1.43 0.62
C VAL A 54 6.55 -1.15 1.64
N TYR A 55 7.19 -2.20 2.15
CA TYR A 55 8.14 -2.12 3.26
C TYR A 55 9.56 -2.51 2.86
N VAL A 56 10.53 -1.89 3.54
CA VAL A 56 11.93 -2.31 3.53
C VAL A 56 12.33 -2.68 4.97
N ASN A 57 12.78 -3.92 5.17
CA ASN A 57 13.26 -4.43 6.46
C ASN A 57 12.25 -4.28 7.61
N ALA A 58 10.94 -4.34 7.31
CA ALA A 58 9.87 -4.30 8.30
C ALA A 58 8.81 -5.36 7.97
N SER A 59 8.08 -5.80 9.00
CA SER A 59 7.03 -6.82 8.85
C SER A 59 5.82 -6.26 8.10
N THR A 60 5.19 -7.08 7.26
CA THR A 60 3.92 -6.73 6.59
C THR A 60 2.76 -6.54 7.58
N ARG A 61 2.89 -7.08 8.81
CA ARG A 61 1.93 -6.93 9.92
C ARG A 61 1.71 -5.48 10.35
N PHE A 62 2.61 -4.57 10.00
CA PHE A 62 2.47 -3.15 10.32
C PHE A 62 1.41 -2.42 9.48
N THR A 63 0.79 -3.09 8.50
CA THR A 63 -0.28 -2.48 7.70
C THR A 63 -1.57 -2.45 8.51
N ASP A 64 -1.71 -1.39 9.29
CA ASP A 64 -2.78 -1.20 10.27
C ASP A 64 -2.84 0.30 10.63
N GLY A 65 -4.05 0.84 10.76
CA GLY A 65 -4.27 2.26 11.00
C GLY A 65 -3.71 2.77 12.33
N GLU A 66 -3.76 2.00 13.41
CA GLU A 66 -3.18 2.39 14.69
C GLU A 66 -1.65 2.44 14.60
N LEU A 67 -1.05 1.43 13.97
CA LEU A 67 0.40 1.36 13.74
C LEU A 67 0.88 2.47 12.78
N PHE A 68 0.01 2.96 11.90
CA PHE A 68 0.27 4.09 11.01
C PHE A 68 -0.05 5.47 11.65
N GLY A 69 -0.51 5.49 12.91
CA GLY A 69 -0.78 6.73 13.64
C GLY A 69 -2.12 7.38 13.31
N LEU A 70 -3.05 6.66 12.68
CA LEU A 70 -4.41 7.14 12.37
C LEU A 70 -5.36 7.02 13.58
N GLY A 71 -4.93 6.37 14.65
CA GLY A 71 -5.70 6.12 15.88
C GLY A 71 -6.70 4.98 15.73
N ALA A 72 -7.50 4.97 14.67
CA ALA A 72 -8.41 3.88 14.31
C ALA A 72 -8.56 3.76 12.79
N GLU A 73 -9.01 2.60 12.33
CA GLU A 73 -9.37 2.36 10.93
C GLU A 73 -10.73 1.68 10.78
N ILE A 74 -11.40 1.91 9.65
CA ILE A 74 -12.54 1.09 9.22
C ILE A 74 -12.08 -0.19 8.51
N GLY A 75 -10.85 -0.19 7.98
CA GLY A 75 -10.22 -1.29 7.27
C GLY A 75 -9.18 -0.77 6.28
N ILE A 76 -8.69 -1.67 5.41
CA ILE A 76 -7.58 -1.40 4.49
C ILE A 76 -8.08 -1.48 3.05
N ALA A 77 -7.95 -0.37 2.31
CA ALA A 77 -8.32 -0.28 0.90
C ALA A 77 -7.15 -0.67 -0.01
N THR A 78 -7.37 -1.62 -0.92
CA THR A 78 -6.36 -2.02 -1.92
C THR A 78 -6.61 -1.41 -3.31
N GLN A 79 -7.79 -0.82 -3.54
CA GLN A 79 -8.09 -0.08 -4.77
C GLN A 79 -7.23 1.19 -4.90
N LYS A 80 -7.12 1.71 -6.13
CA LYS A 80 -6.34 2.93 -6.42
C LYS A 80 -7.12 4.23 -6.28
N SER A 81 -8.45 4.18 -6.42
CA SER A 81 -9.30 5.37 -6.43
C SER A 81 -9.72 5.76 -5.01
N LEU A 82 -9.83 7.07 -4.76
CA LEU A 82 -10.21 7.69 -3.49
C LEU A 82 -9.15 7.54 -2.40
N VAL A 83 -9.10 6.37 -1.75
CA VAL A 83 -8.23 6.08 -0.61
C VAL A 83 -7.58 4.73 -0.80
N ARG A 84 -6.31 4.61 -0.38
CA ARG A 84 -5.52 3.38 -0.47
C ARG A 84 -4.70 3.21 0.81
N GLY A 85 -4.67 1.99 1.34
CA GLY A 85 -4.10 1.67 2.65
C GLY A 85 -5.13 1.78 3.78
N PRO A 86 -4.66 1.85 5.04
CA PRO A 86 -5.51 2.05 6.21
C PRO A 86 -6.41 3.28 6.08
N MET A 87 -7.71 3.09 6.30
CA MET A 87 -8.73 4.13 6.15
C MET A 87 -9.13 4.72 7.50
N GLY A 88 -8.48 5.82 7.88
CA GLY A 88 -8.81 6.62 9.08
C GLY A 88 -9.98 7.60 8.85
N ALA A 89 -10.19 8.52 9.79
CA ALA A 89 -11.32 9.47 9.74
C ALA A 89 -11.38 10.30 8.44
N ASP A 90 -10.23 10.79 7.96
CA ASP A 90 -10.16 11.61 6.74
C ASP A 90 -10.61 10.86 5.49
N ALA A 91 -10.44 9.53 5.47
CA ALA A 91 -10.87 8.66 4.37
C ALA A 91 -12.39 8.62 4.19
N LEU A 92 -13.15 9.04 5.21
CA LEU A 92 -14.61 9.05 5.22
C LEU A 92 -15.18 10.46 4.93
N THR A 93 -14.33 11.39 4.51
CA THR A 93 -14.74 12.76 4.17
C THR A 93 -14.78 12.97 2.65
N CYS A 94 -15.46 14.03 2.21
CA CYS A 94 -15.47 14.43 0.80
C CYS A 94 -15.23 15.94 0.68
N THR A 95 -14.66 16.35 -0.45
CA THR A 95 -14.37 17.76 -0.72
C THR A 95 -15.56 18.44 -1.40
N LYS A 96 -15.88 19.67 -0.97
CA LYS A 96 -16.79 20.59 -1.67
C LYS A 96 -16.11 21.93 -1.90
N TYR A 97 -16.51 22.64 -2.95
CA TYR A 97 -16.05 24.00 -3.22
C TYR A 97 -17.04 25.01 -2.65
N LEU A 98 -16.50 26.03 -1.97
CA LEU A 98 -17.27 27.18 -1.49
C LEU A 98 -16.79 28.40 -2.26
N ILE A 99 -17.67 29.01 -3.05
CA ILE A 99 -17.35 30.16 -3.89
C ILE A 99 -18.19 31.35 -3.42
N TYR A 100 -17.51 32.45 -3.05
CA TYR A 100 -18.15 33.70 -2.68
C TYR A 100 -18.14 34.66 -3.88
N GLY A 101 -19.34 35.03 -4.32
CA GLY A 101 -19.55 35.87 -5.49
C GLY A 101 -19.69 37.37 -5.16
N ASN A 102 -19.36 38.23 -6.13
CA ASN A 102 -19.67 39.67 -6.12
C ASN A 102 -19.65 40.23 -7.56
N GLY A 103 -20.50 39.69 -8.44
CA GLY A 103 -20.67 40.21 -9.81
C GLY A 103 -19.89 39.47 -10.89
N GLN A 104 -19.54 38.20 -10.67
CA GLN A 104 -18.88 37.38 -11.68
C GLN A 104 -19.80 37.13 -12.87
N ILE A 105 -19.25 37.29 -14.07
CA ILE A 105 -19.83 36.84 -15.34
C ILE A 105 -18.98 35.65 -15.80
N ARG A 106 -19.61 34.62 -16.37
CA ARG A 106 -18.94 33.38 -16.77
C ARG A 106 -17.98 33.59 -17.95
#